data_AF-A0A1I0VU60-F1
#
_entry.id   AF-A0A1I0VU60-F1
#
_cell.length_a   1.000
_cell.length_b   1.000
_cell.length_c   1.000
_cell.angle_alpha   90.00
_cell.angle_beta   90.00
_cell.angle_gamma   90.00
#
_symmetry.space_group_name_H-M   'P 1'
#
loop_
_entity.id
_entity.type
_entity.pdbx_description
1 polymer ?
#
loop_
_entity_poly.entity_id
_entity_poly.type
_entity_poly.pdbx_seq_one_letter_code
_entity_poly.pdbx_strand_id
1 'polypeptide(L)'
;MNEDLPELYFRLRENGAAVFRVDTENRQGRLDLVQIASVNLRNGEIRGQGGRELTPGEHTEIEAWRDARLASLSRRDAEYPERIIEEVNLFAHWVQSRAEPEVIEETSDRLLLALHDLRAVIVRKLADKLREEK
;
A
#
# COMPACT_ATOMS: atom_id res chain seq x y z
N MET A 1 25.14 20.09 -2.20
CA MET A 1 23.97 19.22 -1.96
C MET A 1 23.24 18.97 -3.27
N ASN A 2 23.92 18.41 -4.28
CA ASN A 2 23.33 18.22 -5.62
C ASN A 2 23.79 16.91 -6.30
N GLU A 3 24.47 16.00 -5.58
CA GLU A 3 25.15 14.84 -6.18
C GLU A 3 24.46 13.49 -5.95
N ASP A 4 23.32 13.41 -5.24
CA ASP A 4 22.65 12.12 -4.97
C ASP A 4 21.12 12.17 -5.17
N LEU A 5 20.63 12.96 -6.14
CA LEU A 5 19.21 12.90 -6.50
C LEU A 5 18.97 11.71 -7.44
N PRO A 6 17.92 10.90 -7.21
CA PRO A 6 17.61 9.77 -8.08
C PRO A 6 17.21 10.24 -9.48
N GLU A 7 17.52 9.46 -10.51
CA GLU A 7 17.16 9.79 -11.90
C GLU A 7 15.64 9.84 -12.08
N LEU A 8 14.91 8.90 -11.44
CA LEU A 8 13.46 8.85 -11.44
C LEU A 8 12.85 9.09 -10.06
N TYR A 9 11.76 9.85 -10.05
CA TYR A 9 10.88 10.05 -8.90
C TYR A 9 9.50 9.42 -9.16
N PHE A 10 9.04 8.61 -8.21
CA PHE A 10 7.77 7.88 -8.30
C PHE A 10 6.72 8.49 -7.38
N ARG A 11 5.74 9.19 -7.96
CA ARG A 11 4.61 9.73 -7.22
C ARG A 11 3.52 8.68 -7.10
N LEU A 12 3.32 8.16 -5.88
CA LEU A 12 2.33 7.12 -5.59
C LEU A 12 0.90 7.55 -5.93
N ARG A 13 0.12 6.56 -6.39
CA ARG A 13 -1.33 6.59 -6.60
C ARG A 13 -1.91 5.31 -6.02
N GLU A 14 -3.24 5.24 -5.92
CA GLU A 14 -3.95 4.08 -5.35
C GLU A 14 -3.50 2.73 -5.95
N ASN A 15 -3.35 2.65 -7.27
CA ASN A 15 -2.99 1.42 -7.98
C ASN A 15 -1.69 1.53 -8.78
N GLY A 16 -0.77 2.42 -8.41
CA GLY A 16 0.31 2.76 -9.32
C GLY A 16 1.22 3.90 -8.88
N ALA A 17 1.94 4.43 -9.86
CA ALA A 17 2.66 5.69 -9.72
C ALA A 17 2.70 6.46 -11.04
N ALA A 18 2.81 7.78 -10.94
CA ALA A 18 3.34 8.59 -12.03
C ALA A 18 4.86 8.69 -11.87
N VAL A 19 5.59 8.49 -12.96
CA VAL A 19 7.05 8.49 -12.99
C VAL A 19 7.53 9.82 -13.58
N PHE A 20 8.42 10.48 -12.86
CA PHE A 20 9.01 11.74 -13.26
C PHE A 20 10.51 11.58 -13.41
N ARG A 21 11.09 12.12 -14.48
CA ARG A 21 12.54 12.35 -14.53
C ARG A 21 12.86 13.58 -13.68
N VAL A 22 13.87 13.47 -12.84
CA VAL A 22 14.41 14.59 -12.07
C VAL A 22 15.43 15.30 -12.95
N ASP A 23 15.19 16.58 -13.27
CA ASP A 23 16.12 17.43 -14.01
C ASP A 23 16.71 18.46 -13.04
N THR A 24 18.00 18.34 -12.79
CA THR A 24 18.77 19.17 -11.84
C THR A 24 19.69 20.17 -12.55
N GLU A 25 19.80 20.09 -13.88
CA GLU A 25 20.74 20.88 -14.70
C GLU A 25 20.07 22.01 -15.49
N ASN A 26 18.86 22.44 -15.11
CA ASN A 26 18.28 23.60 -15.76
C ASN A 26 19.14 24.85 -15.47
N ARG A 27 19.23 25.76 -16.46
CA ARG A 27 20.06 26.98 -16.40
C ARG A 27 19.74 27.91 -15.21
N GLN A 28 18.69 27.63 -14.44
CA GLN A 28 18.19 28.42 -13.33
C GLN A 28 18.52 27.80 -11.95
N GLY A 29 19.13 26.61 -11.91
CA GLY A 29 19.41 25.88 -10.66
C GLY A 29 18.15 25.40 -9.93
N ARG A 30 17.05 25.20 -10.65
CA ARG A 30 15.77 24.71 -10.12
C ARG A 30 15.63 23.21 -10.39
N LEU A 31 15.12 22.47 -9.42
CA LEU A 31 14.73 21.07 -9.62
C LEU A 31 13.41 21.03 -10.41
N ASP A 32 13.44 20.42 -11.60
CA ASP A 32 12.26 20.19 -12.42
C ASP A 32 11.88 18.71 -12.43
N LEU A 33 10.58 18.44 -12.48
CA LEU A 33 10.02 17.10 -12.55
C LEU A 33 9.20 16.96 -13.83
N VAL A 34 9.75 16.24 -14.80
CA VAL A 34 9.07 15.98 -16.08
C VAL A 34 8.43 14.61 -16.01
N GLN A 35 7.10 14.53 -16.11
CA GLN A 35 6.42 13.23 -16.13
C GLN A 35 6.79 12.49 -17.42
N ILE A 36 7.30 11.26 -17.27
CA ILE A 36 7.73 10.43 -18.40
C ILE A 36 6.89 9.18 -18.57
N ALA A 37 6.26 8.69 -17.50
CA ALA A 37 5.46 7.47 -17.55
C ALA A 37 4.39 7.41 -16.46
N SER A 38 3.56 6.38 -16.57
CA SER A 38 2.69 5.88 -15.51
C SER A 38 2.86 4.36 -15.36
N VAL A 39 2.86 3.88 -14.12
CA VAL A 39 2.93 2.47 -13.76
C VAL A 39 1.62 2.05 -13.12
N ASN A 40 1.08 0.91 -13.54
CA ASN A 40 -0.07 0.26 -12.93
C ASN A 40 0.38 -1.02 -12.22
N LEU A 41 0.22 -1.07 -10.90
CA LEU A 41 0.65 -2.19 -10.07
C LEU A 41 -0.31 -3.40 -10.17
N ARG A 42 -1.55 -3.20 -10.62
CA ARG A 42 -2.55 -4.28 -10.72
C ARG A 42 -2.28 -5.21 -11.90
N ASN A 43 -1.94 -4.65 -13.06
CA ASN A 43 -1.67 -5.42 -14.28
C ASN A 43 -0.19 -5.37 -14.71
N GLY A 44 0.65 -4.63 -13.98
CA GLY A 44 2.09 -4.50 -14.26
C GLY A 44 2.43 -3.54 -15.40
N GLU A 45 1.44 -2.86 -15.96
CA GLU A 45 1.59 -2.07 -17.18
C GLU A 45 2.39 -0.77 -16.94
N ILE A 46 3.33 -0.50 -17.84
CA ILE A 46 4.13 0.73 -17.88
C ILE A 46 3.79 1.46 -19.18
N ARG A 47 3.26 2.68 -19.08
CA ARG A 47 2.91 3.52 -20.24
C ARG A 47 3.71 4.80 -20.22
N GLY A 48 4.42 5.08 -21.32
CA GLY A 48 5.07 6.37 -21.53
C GLY A 48 4.04 7.50 -21.66
N GLN A 49 4.37 8.66 -21.08
CA GLN A 49 3.52 9.84 -21.11
C GLN A 49 3.35 10.32 -22.55
N GLY A 50 2.11 10.48 -23.02
CA GLY A 50 1.82 10.98 -24.37
C GLY A 50 2.30 10.07 -25.51
N GLY A 51 2.49 8.77 -25.26
CA GLY A 51 2.98 7.82 -26.28
C GLY A 51 4.49 7.84 -26.49
N ARG A 52 5.24 8.51 -25.61
CA ARG A 52 6.70 8.50 -25.58
C ARG A 52 7.23 7.08 -25.39
N GLU A 53 8.23 6.69 -26.19
CA GLU A 53 9.04 5.50 -25.90
C GLU A 53 10.00 5.75 -24.75
N LEU A 54 10.04 4.82 -23.81
CA LEU A 54 10.97 4.84 -22.67
C LEU A 54 12.30 4.25 -23.09
N THR A 55 13.39 4.77 -22.54
CA THR A 55 14.72 4.19 -22.76
C THR A 55 14.81 2.83 -22.05
N PRO A 56 15.72 1.93 -22.47
CA PRO A 56 15.93 0.67 -21.76
C PRO A 56 16.31 0.85 -20.28
N GLY A 57 17.07 1.91 -19.96
CA GLY A 57 17.42 2.26 -18.59
C GLY A 57 16.21 2.68 -17.77
N GLU A 58 15.36 3.58 -18.32
CA GLU A 58 14.11 3.99 -17.68
C GLU A 58 13.19 2.81 -17.43
N HIS A 59 13.07 1.90 -18.41
CA HIS A 59 12.25 0.70 -18.26
C HIS A 59 12.74 -0.17 -17.10
N THR A 60 14.05 -0.44 -17.07
CA THR A 60 14.69 -1.27 -16.04
C THR A 60 14.48 -0.67 -14.64
N GLU A 61 14.67 0.63 -14.48
CA GLU A 61 14.50 1.31 -13.20
C GLU A 61 13.03 1.31 -12.73
N ILE A 62 12.09 1.54 -13.67
CA ILE A 62 10.65 1.49 -13.37
C ILE A 62 10.22 0.08 -12.95
N GLU A 63 10.73 -0.97 -13.61
CA GLU A 63 10.46 -2.36 -13.24
C GLU A 63 11.04 -2.71 -11.88
N ALA A 64 12.28 -2.34 -11.60
CA ALA A 64 12.90 -2.56 -10.30
C ALA A 64 12.10 -1.87 -9.17
N TRP A 65 11.66 -0.62 -9.40
CA TRP A 65 10.79 0.08 -8.46
C TRP A 65 9.45 -0.63 -8.27
N ARG A 66 8.81 -1.08 -9.36
CA ARG A 66 7.53 -1.80 -9.34
C ARG A 66 7.65 -3.05 -8.48
N ASP A 67 8.69 -3.85 -8.70
CA ASP A 67 8.87 -5.13 -8.03
C ASP A 67 9.20 -4.93 -6.54
N ALA A 68 10.05 -3.96 -6.21
CA ALA A 68 10.30 -3.56 -4.83
C ALA A 68 9.01 -3.07 -4.14
N ARG A 69 8.17 -2.32 -4.86
CA ARG A 69 6.89 -1.83 -4.34
C ARG A 69 5.91 -2.97 -4.09
N LEU A 70 5.78 -3.93 -5.01
CA LEU A 70 4.93 -5.11 -4.84
C LEU A 70 5.40 -5.97 -3.66
N ALA A 71 6.72 -6.16 -3.51
CA ALA A 71 7.29 -6.88 -2.36
C ALA A 71 6.98 -6.16 -1.04
N SER A 72 7.05 -4.82 -1.01
CA SER A 72 6.70 -4.03 0.16
C SER A 72 5.20 -4.12 0.49
N LEU A 73 4.32 -4.07 -0.51
CA LEU A 73 2.88 -4.22 -0.31
C LEU A 73 2.53 -5.62 0.20
N SER A 74 3.09 -6.66 -0.42
CA SER A 74 2.90 -8.06 0.00
C SER A 74 3.34 -8.28 1.44
N ARG A 75 4.46 -7.69 1.86
CA ARG A 75 4.90 -7.74 3.26
C ARG A 75 3.89 -7.09 4.21
N ARG A 76 3.37 -5.91 3.86
CA ARG A 76 2.34 -5.22 4.67
C ARG A 76 1.05 -6.02 4.74
N ASP A 77 0.64 -6.64 3.64
CA ASP A 77 -0.55 -7.48 3.61
C ASP A 77 -0.38 -8.73 4.48
N ALA A 78 0.83 -9.31 4.51
CA ALA A 78 1.16 -10.43 5.40
C ALA A 78 1.20 -10.01 6.89
N GLU A 79 1.63 -8.78 7.19
CA GLU A 79 1.66 -8.23 8.56
C GLU A 79 0.28 -7.76 9.05
N TYR A 80 -0.67 -7.52 8.13
CA TYR A 80 -1.98 -6.96 8.47
C TYR A 80 -2.78 -7.79 9.50
N PRO A 81 -2.91 -9.13 9.38
CA PRO A 81 -3.63 -9.93 10.36
C PRO A 81 -3.01 -9.88 11.76
N GLU A 82 -1.68 -9.94 11.85
CA GLU A 82 -0.96 -9.90 13.12
C GLU A 82 -1.20 -8.59 13.85
N ARG A 83 -1.18 -7.46 13.13
CA ARG A 83 -1.50 -6.14 13.70
C ARG A 83 -2.93 -6.08 14.23
N ILE A 84 -3.91 -6.64 13.50
CA ILE A 84 -5.31 -6.66 13.94
C ILE A 84 -5.46 -7.52 15.21
N ILE A 85 -4.79 -8.68 15.27
CA ILE A 85 -4.78 -9.53 16.47
C ILE A 85 -4.22 -8.76 17.67
N GLU A 86 -3.09 -8.06 17.48
CA GLU A 86 -2.49 -7.22 18.52
C GLU A 86 -3.43 -6.11 18.98
N GLU A 87 -4.02 -5.34 18.04
CA GLU A 87 -4.95 -4.26 18.33
C GLU A 87 -6.18 -4.74 19.12
N VAL A 88 -6.78 -5.87 18.74
CA VAL A 88 -7.92 -6.46 19.46
C VAL A 88 -7.52 -6.87 20.89
N ASN A 89 -6.36 -7.50 21.07
CA ASN A 89 -5.88 -7.90 22.39
C ASN A 89 -5.58 -6.70 23.29
N LEU A 90 -4.91 -5.68 22.76
CA LEU A 90 -4.62 -4.44 23.47
C LEU A 90 -5.90 -3.70 23.84
N PHE A 91 -6.88 -3.66 22.93
CA PHE A 91 -8.17 -3.04 23.20
C PHE A 91 -8.94 -3.78 24.29
N ALA A 92 -8.99 -5.13 24.24
CA ALA A 92 -9.63 -5.93 25.28
C ALA A 92 -9.01 -5.66 26.66
N HIS A 93 -7.67 -5.58 26.74
CA HIS A 93 -6.99 -5.23 27.98
C HIS A 93 -7.31 -3.80 28.45
N TRP A 94 -7.37 -2.84 27.53
CA TRP A 94 -7.75 -1.46 27.86
C TRP A 94 -9.18 -1.37 28.40
N VAL A 95 -10.15 -2.05 27.77
CA VAL A 95 -11.54 -2.16 28.26
C VAL A 95 -11.58 -2.67 29.69
N GLN A 96 -10.80 -3.70 30.00
CA GLN A 96 -10.77 -4.30 31.34
C GLN A 96 -10.13 -3.39 32.41
N SER A 97 -9.13 -2.58 32.03
CA SER A 97 -8.24 -1.93 32.99
C SER A 97 -8.44 -0.43 33.14
N ARG A 98 -8.95 0.25 32.11
CA ARG A 98 -8.86 1.72 31.98
C ARG A 98 -10.07 2.38 31.31
N ALA A 99 -11.02 1.63 30.75
CA ALA A 99 -12.13 2.24 30.04
C ALA A 99 -13.18 2.82 31.00
N GLU A 100 -13.62 4.05 30.69
CA GLU A 100 -14.75 4.67 31.36
C GLU A 100 -16.07 4.02 30.88
N PRO A 101 -17.06 3.79 31.77
CA PRO A 101 -18.30 3.11 31.43
C PRO A 101 -19.05 3.72 30.24
N GLU A 102 -19.09 5.04 30.15
CA GLU A 102 -19.81 5.77 29.10
C GLU A 102 -19.23 5.49 27.71
N VAL A 103 -17.90 5.38 27.59
CA VAL A 103 -17.24 5.04 26.32
C VAL A 103 -17.60 3.63 25.87
N ILE A 104 -17.74 2.70 26.82
CA ILE A 104 -18.16 1.32 26.53
C ILE A 104 -19.59 1.30 26.02
N GLU A 105 -20.52 1.99 26.68
CA GLU A 105 -21.92 2.06 26.24
C GLU A 105 -22.04 2.67 24.84
N GLU A 106 -21.31 3.75 24.54
CA GLU A 106 -21.37 4.43 23.24
C GLU A 106 -20.78 3.62 22.07
N THR A 107 -19.84 2.71 22.35
CA THR A 107 -19.05 2.04 21.29
C THR A 107 -19.31 0.54 21.15
N SER A 108 -19.83 -0.13 22.18
CA SER A 108 -19.92 -1.60 22.23
C SER A 108 -20.71 -2.21 21.08
N ASP A 109 -21.90 -1.69 20.77
CA ASP A 109 -22.75 -2.27 19.71
C ASP A 109 -22.05 -2.26 18.35
N ARG A 110 -21.44 -1.12 17.99
CA ARG A 110 -20.71 -0.96 16.73
C ARG A 110 -19.50 -1.88 16.66
N LEU A 111 -18.76 -2.01 17.76
CA LEU A 111 -17.60 -2.88 17.83
C LEU A 111 -17.98 -4.36 17.74
N LEU A 112 -18.99 -4.80 18.50
CA LEU A 112 -19.45 -6.18 18.50
C LEU A 112 -20.00 -6.59 17.13
N LEU A 113 -20.72 -5.70 16.44
CA LEU A 113 -21.18 -5.94 15.07
C LEU A 113 -19.99 -6.10 14.09
N ALA A 114 -18.96 -5.26 14.19
CA ALA A 114 -17.77 -5.36 13.35
C ALA A 114 -17.01 -6.69 13.59
N LEU A 115 -16.84 -7.10 14.85
CA LEU A 115 -16.21 -8.37 15.21
C LEU A 115 -17.03 -9.57 14.72
N HIS A 116 -18.36 -9.48 14.81
CA HIS A 116 -19.25 -10.53 14.31
C HIS A 116 -19.16 -10.68 12.78
N ASP A 117 -19.18 -9.57 12.03
CA ASP A 117 -19.02 -9.59 10.57
C ASP A 117 -17.68 -10.20 10.16
N LEU A 118 -16.58 -9.74 10.77
CA LEU A 118 -15.24 -10.28 10.52
C LEU A 118 -15.19 -11.79 10.77
N ARG A 119 -15.76 -12.25 11.89
CA ARG A 119 -15.85 -13.68 12.22
C ARG A 119 -16.62 -14.44 11.14
N ALA A 120 -17.77 -13.92 10.70
CA ALA A 120 -18.61 -14.58 9.70
C ALA A 120 -17.87 -14.75 8.35
N VAL A 121 -17.12 -13.73 7.92
CA VAL A 121 -16.30 -13.77 6.70
C VAL A 121 -15.18 -14.80 6.81
N ILE A 122 -14.43 -14.81 7.93
CA ILE A 122 -13.33 -15.76 8.16
C ILE A 122 -13.85 -17.21 8.15
N VAL A 123 -14.91 -17.48 8.92
CA VAL A 123 -15.50 -18.83 9.02
C VAL A 123 -15.96 -19.33 7.65
N ARG A 124 -16.57 -18.46 6.84
CA ARG A 124 -16.98 -18.81 5.47
C ARG A 124 -15.78 -19.17 4.60
N LYS A 125 -14.71 -18.37 4.62
CA LYS A 125 -13.49 -18.64 3.83
C LYS A 125 -12.80 -19.94 4.23
N LEU A 126 -12.74 -20.25 5.53
CA LEU A 126 -12.20 -21.52 6.01
C LEU A 126 -13.07 -22.71 5.58
N ALA A 127 -14.40 -22.56 5.61
CA ALA A 127 -15.32 -23.61 5.14
C ALA A 127 -15.21 -23.86 3.63
N ASP A 128 -15.05 -22.81 2.82
CA ASP A 128 -14.86 -22.93 1.37
C ASP A 128 -13.55 -23.68 1.05
N LYS A 129 -12.44 -23.32 1.73
CA LYS A 129 -11.15 -24.00 1.58
C LYS A 129 -11.24 -25.51 1.89
N LEU A 130 -11.93 -25.89 2.97
CA LEU A 130 -12.13 -27.29 3.34
C LEU A 130 -12.97 -28.08 2.31
N ARG A 131 -13.78 -27.41 1.49
CA ARG A 131 -14.54 -28.04 0.40
C ARG A 131 -13.67 -28.23 -0.85
N GLU A 132 -12.77 -27.30 -1.13
CA GLU A 132 -11.82 -27.39 -2.26
C GLU A 132 -10.75 -28.47 -2.05
N GLU A 133 -10.40 -28.77 -0.79
CA GLU A 133 -9.41 -29.79 -0.42
C GLU A 133 -9.97 -31.24 -0.38
N LYS A 134 -11.28 -31.43 -0.60
CA LYS A 134 -11.97 -32.74 -0.59
C LYS A 134 -12.26 -33.24 -2.00
#